data_AF-A0A841D9S9-F1
#
_entry.id   AF-A0A841D9S9-F1
#
_cell.length_a   1.000
_cell.length_b   1.000
_cell.length_c   1.000
_cell.angle_alpha   90.00
_cell.angle_beta   90.00
_cell.angle_gamma   90.00
#
_symmetry.space_group_name_H-M   'P 1'
#
loop_
_entity.id
_entity.type
_entity.pdbx_description
1 polymer ?
#
loop_
_entity_poly.entity_id
_entity_poly.type
_entity_poly.pdbx_seq_one_letter_code
_entity_poly.pdbx_strand_id
1 'polypeptide(L)'
;MALDWQVAAAARTQKSSLGQDMFDRSAAVLAPSRWEQHEAAEKQGAAVVVVRIALARHDCPRLADGAALCRVEAHERDVAAAREVLEQLGVVEPRTTTRVCSRCRREKDLGQFAKNAKVSGGRETTCRMCRATDALRREAEKEAS
;
A
#
# COMPACT_ATOMS: atom_id res chain seq x y z
N MET A 1 -8.22 55.74 19.68
CA MET A 1 -7.78 56.02 18.30
C MET A 1 -6.27 56.03 18.28
N ALA A 2 -5.65 54.93 17.84
CA ALA A 2 -4.25 54.79 17.41
C ALA A 2 -3.87 53.32 17.59
N LEU A 3 -3.85 52.55 16.50
CA LEU A 3 -3.06 51.32 16.29
C LEU A 3 -3.38 50.83 14.86
N ASP A 4 -2.89 51.56 13.85
CA ASP A 4 -3.11 51.24 12.44
C ASP A 4 -1.87 51.59 11.58
N TRP A 5 -0.73 50.98 11.90
CA TRP A 5 0.53 51.18 11.15
C TRP A 5 1.23 49.88 10.72
N GLN A 6 0.88 48.70 11.26
CA GLN A 6 1.72 47.50 11.08
C GLN A 6 1.60 46.75 9.73
N VAL A 7 1.04 47.33 8.65
CA VAL A 7 0.80 46.59 7.38
C VAL A 7 1.70 47.00 6.19
N ALA A 8 2.63 47.95 6.31
CA ALA A 8 3.27 48.55 5.12
C ALA A 8 4.74 48.18 4.81
N ALA A 9 5.35 47.14 5.40
CA ALA A 9 6.82 46.95 5.28
C ALA A 9 7.33 45.53 4.95
N ALA A 10 6.55 44.66 4.30
CA ALA A 10 7.04 43.31 3.89
C ALA A 10 6.96 43.03 2.38
N ALA A 11 6.83 44.07 1.55
CA ALA A 11 6.82 43.96 0.10
C ALA A 11 8.03 44.70 -0.50
N ARG A 12 9.22 44.11 -0.41
CA ARG A 12 10.37 44.40 -1.28
C ARG A 12 11.56 43.49 -0.92
N THR A 13 12.22 42.98 -1.96
CA THR A 13 13.34 42.00 -1.96
C THR A 13 12.83 40.56 -1.76
N GLN A 14 12.88 39.64 -2.72
CA GLN A 14 14.00 39.33 -3.62
C GLN A 14 13.49 38.94 -5.02
N LYS A 15 13.74 39.84 -5.98
CA LYS A 15 14.08 39.46 -7.36
C LYS A 15 15.46 38.79 -7.33
N SER A 16 15.69 37.84 -8.24
CA SER A 16 16.96 37.22 -8.64
C SER A 16 17.32 35.85 -8.03
N SER A 17 16.72 34.78 -8.56
CA SER A 17 17.38 33.47 -8.67
C SER A 17 17.09 32.78 -10.03
N LEU A 18 16.59 33.53 -11.01
CA LEU A 18 16.10 33.01 -12.30
C LEU A 18 17.21 32.72 -13.33
N GLY A 19 18.45 32.38 -12.91
CA GLY A 19 19.55 32.35 -13.87
C GLY A 19 20.84 31.65 -13.45
N GLN A 20 20.80 30.50 -12.77
CA GLN A 20 22.02 29.71 -12.55
C GLN A 20 21.91 28.18 -12.71
N ASP A 21 20.76 27.63 -13.08
CA ASP A 21 20.60 26.18 -13.22
C ASP A 21 20.49 25.70 -14.69
N MET A 22 21.15 26.39 -15.64
CA MET A 22 21.11 26.01 -17.06
C MET A 22 22.33 25.23 -17.58
N PHE A 23 23.32 24.93 -16.74
CA PHE A 23 24.56 24.27 -17.19
C PHE A 23 25.08 23.14 -16.29
N ASP A 24 24.24 22.44 -15.54
CA ASP A 24 24.58 21.08 -15.12
C ASP A 24 24.21 20.07 -16.20
N ARG A 25 25.11 20.04 -17.19
CA ARG A 25 25.63 18.85 -17.86
C ARG A 25 24.85 17.58 -17.55
N SER A 26 24.04 17.18 -18.54
CA SER A 26 24.12 15.90 -19.26
C SER A 26 24.95 14.76 -18.65
N ALA A 27 24.80 14.47 -17.36
CA ALA A 27 24.97 13.12 -16.85
C ALA A 27 23.71 12.38 -17.29
N ALA A 28 23.71 11.94 -18.55
CA ALA A 28 22.87 10.83 -18.95
C ALA A 28 23.34 9.65 -18.09
N VAL A 29 22.79 9.55 -16.89
CA VAL A 29 22.78 8.33 -16.09
C VAL A 29 22.09 7.35 -17.02
N LEU A 30 22.91 6.57 -17.73
CA LEU A 30 22.46 5.44 -18.50
C LEU A 30 21.62 4.64 -17.52
N ALA A 31 20.29 4.69 -17.71
CA ALA A 31 19.40 3.92 -16.87
C ALA A 31 19.93 2.49 -16.95
N PRO A 32 20.24 1.85 -15.80
CA PRO A 32 20.78 0.51 -15.81
C PRO A 32 19.89 -0.33 -16.69
N SER A 33 20.51 -1.08 -17.58
CA SER A 33 19.78 -1.92 -18.51
C SER A 33 18.84 -2.85 -17.72
N ARG A 34 17.78 -3.33 -18.37
CA ARG A 34 16.78 -4.19 -17.71
C ARG A 34 17.40 -5.42 -17.03
N TRP A 35 18.55 -5.90 -17.52
CA TRP A 35 19.28 -7.02 -16.92
C TRP A 35 20.08 -6.60 -15.67
N GLU A 36 20.73 -5.43 -15.69
CA GLU A 36 21.44 -4.89 -14.51
C GLU A 36 20.49 -4.57 -13.35
N GLN A 37 19.26 -4.12 -13.66
CA GLN A 37 18.22 -3.91 -12.65
C GLN A 37 17.78 -5.22 -11.98
N HIS A 38 17.75 -6.33 -12.72
CA HIS A 38 17.43 -7.66 -12.18
C HIS A 38 18.57 -8.20 -11.31
N GLU A 39 19.82 -8.06 -11.73
CA GLU A 39 20.99 -8.56 -10.99
C GLU A 39 21.24 -7.74 -9.70
N ALA A 40 20.98 -6.42 -9.73
CA ALA A 40 21.03 -5.57 -8.53
C ALA A 40 19.93 -5.93 -7.52
N ALA A 41 18.72 -6.27 -8.00
CA ALA A 41 17.63 -6.75 -7.14
C ALA A 41 17.95 -8.14 -6.53
N GLU A 42 18.69 -8.99 -7.24
CA GLU A 42 19.16 -10.29 -6.73
C GLU A 42 20.19 -10.12 -5.60
N LYS A 43 21.09 -9.13 -5.71
CA LYS A 43 22.13 -8.86 -4.71
C LYS A 43 21.65 -8.12 -3.45
N GLN A 44 20.53 -7.37 -3.51
CA GLN A 44 20.10 -6.51 -2.39
C GLN A 44 18.94 -7.06 -1.54
N GLY A 45 18.29 -8.16 -1.90
CA GLY A 45 17.23 -8.68 -1.03
C GLY A 45 16.23 -9.63 -1.66
N ALA A 46 16.59 -10.35 -2.74
CA ALA A 46 15.77 -11.43 -3.25
C ALA A 46 15.94 -12.72 -2.43
N ALA A 47 15.71 -12.61 -1.12
CA ALA A 47 14.93 -13.62 -0.41
C ALA A 47 13.43 -13.44 -0.74
N VAL A 48 13.10 -13.09 -1.99
CA VAL A 48 11.83 -13.52 -2.55
C VAL A 48 12.02 -15.01 -2.71
N VAL A 49 11.63 -15.72 -1.66
CA VAL A 49 11.29 -17.12 -1.71
C VAL A 49 10.21 -17.23 -2.78
N VAL A 50 10.63 -17.27 -4.04
CA VAL A 50 9.95 -18.06 -5.04
C VAL A 50 10.11 -19.45 -4.44
N VAL A 51 9.13 -19.84 -3.61
CA VAL A 51 8.76 -21.24 -3.44
C VAL A 51 8.34 -21.62 -4.85
N ARG A 52 9.33 -21.85 -5.71
CA ARG A 52 9.19 -22.76 -6.81
C ARG A 52 8.89 -24.03 -6.05
N ILE A 53 7.60 -24.31 -6.01
CA ILE A 53 7.06 -25.64 -5.84
C ILE A 53 7.70 -26.46 -6.97
N ALA A 54 8.99 -26.76 -6.82
CA ALA A 54 9.58 -27.98 -7.31
C ALA A 54 8.92 -29.03 -6.43
N LEU A 55 7.67 -29.35 -6.76
CA LEU A 55 7.09 -30.65 -6.51
C LEU A 55 8.05 -31.60 -7.21
N ALA A 56 9.06 -31.97 -6.44
CA ALA A 56 9.87 -33.13 -6.63
C ALA A 56 8.94 -34.22 -7.18
N ARG A 57 9.18 -34.53 -8.45
CA ARG A 57 8.78 -35.77 -9.11
C ARG A 57 9.52 -36.97 -8.47
N HIS A 58 9.62 -37.00 -7.15
CA HIS A 58 10.14 -38.14 -6.42
C HIS A 58 8.95 -39.02 -6.06
N ASP A 59 8.69 -39.93 -6.99
CA ASP A 59 8.23 -41.29 -6.72
C ASP A 59 7.02 -41.40 -5.79
N CYS A 60 5.83 -41.06 -6.31
CA CYS A 60 4.60 -41.61 -5.78
C CYS A 60 4.43 -43.03 -6.36
N PRO A 61 4.63 -44.11 -5.57
CA PRO A 61 4.26 -45.44 -5.99
C PRO A 61 2.76 -45.45 -6.28
N ARG A 62 2.44 -45.84 -7.51
CA ARG A 62 1.10 -45.87 -8.09
C ARG A 62 0.29 -46.99 -7.41
N LEU A 63 -0.15 -46.78 -6.17
CA LEU A 63 -1.07 -47.69 -5.48
C LEU A 63 -2.50 -47.44 -5.99
N ALA A 64 -3.08 -48.51 -6.54
CA ALA A 64 -4.49 -48.60 -6.88
C ALA A 64 -5.34 -48.36 -5.62
N ASP A 65 -6.37 -47.54 -5.79
CA ASP A 65 -7.57 -47.48 -4.93
C ASP A 65 -7.52 -46.73 -3.57
N GLY A 66 -6.59 -45.79 -3.35
CA GLY A 66 -6.60 -44.97 -2.10
C GLY A 66 -6.02 -43.55 -2.15
N ALA A 67 -5.67 -43.03 -3.33
CA ALA A 67 -4.72 -41.91 -3.49
C ALA A 67 -5.24 -40.47 -3.24
N ALA A 68 -6.44 -40.27 -2.69
CA ALA A 68 -6.98 -38.92 -2.51
C ALA A 68 -6.56 -38.24 -1.19
N LEU A 69 -6.17 -39.00 -0.17
CA LEU A 69 -5.97 -38.46 1.19
C LEU A 69 -4.54 -37.97 1.47
N CYS A 70 -3.51 -38.59 0.90
CA CYS A 70 -2.12 -38.22 1.22
C CYS A 70 -1.69 -36.84 0.69
N ARG A 71 -2.39 -36.29 -0.32
CA ARG A 71 -2.03 -35.00 -0.93
C ARG A 71 -2.41 -33.80 -0.04
N VAL A 72 -3.39 -33.96 0.85
CA VAL A 72 -3.87 -32.87 1.71
C VAL A 72 -2.95 -32.68 2.93
N GLU A 73 -2.52 -33.77 3.57
CA GLU A 73 -1.69 -33.71 4.78
C GLU A 73 -0.27 -33.16 4.52
N ALA A 74 0.32 -33.45 3.36
CA ALA A 74 1.63 -32.88 2.99
C ALA A 74 1.54 -31.35 2.80
N HIS A 75 0.45 -30.87 2.17
CA HIS A 75 0.22 -29.44 1.94
C HIS A 75 0.00 -28.67 3.26
N GLU A 76 -0.61 -29.28 4.27
CA GLU A 76 -0.82 -28.63 5.57
C GLU A 76 0.50 -28.46 6.35
N ARG A 77 1.40 -29.45 6.30
CA ARG A 77 2.73 -29.35 6.93
C ARG A 77 3.60 -28.29 6.26
N ASP A 78 3.57 -28.23 4.93
CA ASP A 78 4.32 -27.23 4.17
C ASP A 78 3.82 -25.80 4.44
N VAL A 79 2.50 -25.61 4.56
CA VAL A 79 1.90 -24.32 4.93
C VAL A 79 2.26 -23.93 6.38
N ALA A 80 2.29 -24.88 7.30
CA ALA A 80 2.70 -24.62 8.69
C ALA A 80 4.18 -24.19 8.77
N ALA A 81 5.08 -24.91 8.08
CA ALA A 81 6.50 -24.56 8.02
C ALA A 81 6.73 -23.19 7.36
N ALA A 82 6.02 -22.89 6.27
CA ALA A 82 6.09 -21.58 5.62
C ALA A 82 5.62 -20.44 6.55
N ARG A 83 4.57 -20.68 7.35
CA ARG A 83 4.08 -19.70 8.32
C ARG A 83 5.08 -19.46 9.45
N GLU A 84 5.71 -20.51 9.97
CA GLU A 84 6.77 -20.38 10.99
C GLU A 84 7.96 -19.56 10.47
N VAL A 85 8.40 -19.83 9.24
CA VAL A 85 9.48 -19.07 8.59
C VAL A 85 9.08 -17.60 8.42
N LEU A 86 7.85 -17.30 7.98
CA LEU A 86 7.36 -15.93 7.88
C LEU A 86 7.32 -15.19 9.23
N GLU A 87 6.97 -15.90 10.30
CA GLU A 87 6.97 -15.36 11.66
C GLU A 87 8.39 -15.08 12.17
N GLN A 88 9.33 -15.99 11.94
CA GLN A 88 10.75 -15.79 12.27
C GLN A 88 11.38 -14.64 11.49
N LEU A 89 10.96 -14.43 10.23
CA LEU A 89 11.41 -13.31 9.40
C LEU A 89 10.73 -11.98 9.75
N GLY A 90 9.73 -11.98 10.64
CA GLY A 90 8.97 -10.77 10.99
C GLY A 90 8.16 -10.20 9.82
N VAL A 91 7.88 -10.99 8.78
CA VAL A 91 7.08 -10.59 7.59
C VAL A 91 5.59 -10.76 7.90
N VAL A 92 5.18 -10.44 9.13
CA VAL A 92 3.77 -10.23 9.44
C VAL A 92 3.49 -8.80 9.05
N GLU A 93 2.90 -8.59 7.87
CA GLU A 93 2.44 -7.25 7.47
C GLU A 93 1.64 -6.66 8.63
N PRO A 94 2.04 -5.49 9.16
CA PRO A 94 1.32 -4.87 10.24
C PRO A 94 -0.09 -4.62 9.74
N ARG A 95 -1.08 -5.26 10.37
CA ARG A 95 -2.49 -4.98 10.09
C ARG A 95 -2.71 -3.54 10.48
N THR A 96 -2.63 -2.62 9.50
CA THR A 96 -2.83 -1.20 9.73
C THR A 96 -4.22 -1.02 10.31
N THR A 97 -4.29 -0.73 11.61
CA THR A 97 -5.55 -0.51 12.34
C THR A 97 -6.17 0.83 11.96
N THR A 98 -5.39 1.69 11.31
CA THR A 98 -5.75 3.02 10.85
C THR A 98 -5.78 3.12 9.34
N ARG A 99 -6.60 4.04 8.82
CA ARG A 99 -6.71 4.38 7.40
C ARG A 99 -7.00 5.87 7.24
N VAL A 100 -6.47 6.49 6.18
CA VAL A 100 -6.74 7.89 5.84
C VAL A 100 -8.08 8.01 5.11
N CYS A 101 -8.95 8.92 5.58
CA CYS A 101 -10.21 9.23 4.90
C CYS A 101 -9.96 10.07 3.62
N SER A 102 -10.47 9.63 2.48
CA SER A 102 -10.33 10.33 1.18
C SER A 102 -10.96 11.73 1.15
N ARG A 103 -11.99 11.98 1.97
CA ARG A 103 -12.70 13.28 2.06
C ARG A 103 -12.00 14.27 2.98
N CYS A 104 -11.83 13.91 4.26
CA CYS A 104 -11.29 14.81 5.27
C CYS A 104 -9.77 14.71 5.45
N ARG A 105 -9.10 13.76 4.79
CA ARG A 105 -7.65 13.52 4.84
C ARG A 105 -7.07 13.36 6.25
N ARG A 106 -7.86 12.81 7.18
CA ARG A 106 -7.41 12.47 8.54
C ARG A 106 -7.28 10.96 8.69
N GLU A 107 -6.25 10.54 9.42
CA GLU A 107 -6.11 9.16 9.89
C GLU A 107 -7.18 8.84 10.93
N LYS A 108 -7.84 7.70 10.76
CA LYS A 108 -8.91 7.22 11.64
C LYS A 108 -8.82 5.70 11.74
N ASP A 109 -9.33 5.13 12.81
CA ASP A 109 -9.44 3.68 12.96
C ASP A 109 -10.32 3.06 11.88
N LEU A 110 -10.01 1.81 11.49
CA LEU A 110 -10.83 1.04 10.57
C LEU A 110 -12.30 0.92 11.02
N GLY A 111 -12.57 0.97 12.33
CA GLY A 111 -13.93 1.00 12.90
C GLY A 111 -14.78 2.22 12.48
N GLN A 112 -14.13 3.34 12.16
CA GLN A 112 -14.77 4.58 11.71
C GLN A 112 -15.17 4.56 10.22
N PHE A 113 -14.86 3.48 9.50
CA PHE A 113 -15.25 3.27 8.11
C PHE A 113 -16.38 2.23 8.04
N ALA A 114 -17.37 2.47 7.19
CA ALA A 114 -18.45 1.52 6.98
C ALA A 114 -17.94 0.30 6.17
N LYS A 115 -18.54 -0.88 6.42
CA LYS A 115 -18.30 -2.07 5.59
C LYS A 115 -19.02 -1.88 4.25
N ASN A 116 -18.31 -2.12 3.15
CA ASN A 116 -18.90 -2.10 1.83
C ASN A 116 -19.41 -3.50 1.49
N ALA A 117 -20.73 -3.70 1.50
CA ALA A 117 -21.35 -5.00 1.22
C ALA A 117 -21.07 -5.52 -0.21
N LYS A 118 -20.68 -4.65 -1.15
CA LYS A 118 -20.40 -5.04 -2.54
C LYS A 118 -19.06 -5.75 -2.71
N VAL A 119 -18.14 -5.62 -1.76
CA VAL A 119 -16.77 -6.16 -1.86
C VAL A 119 -16.50 -6.97 -0.62
N SER A 120 -16.19 -8.26 -0.78
CA SER A 120 -15.82 -9.12 0.35
C SER A 120 -14.60 -8.55 1.08
N GLY A 121 -14.75 -8.25 2.37
CA GLY A 121 -13.70 -7.61 3.18
C GLY A 121 -13.48 -6.11 2.92
N GLY A 122 -14.18 -5.53 1.95
CA GLY A 122 -14.04 -4.13 1.57
C GLY A 122 -14.60 -3.18 2.64
N ARG A 123 -13.81 -2.15 2.98
CA ARG A 123 -14.28 -0.98 3.73
C ARG A 123 -14.32 0.24 2.82
N GLU A 124 -15.29 1.12 3.05
CA GLU A 124 -15.38 2.40 2.33
C GLU A 124 -14.11 3.24 2.51
N THR A 125 -13.79 4.07 1.52
CA THR A 125 -12.66 5.01 1.55
C THR A 125 -13.01 6.32 2.29
N THR A 126 -14.29 6.50 2.62
CA THR A 126 -14.83 7.66 3.33
C THR A 126 -15.26 7.26 4.75
N CYS A 127 -14.97 8.11 5.73
CA CYS A 127 -15.37 7.84 7.11
C CYS A 127 -16.87 8.06 7.32
N ARG A 128 -17.43 7.45 8.38
CA ARG A 128 -18.85 7.55 8.75
C ARG A 128 -19.32 9.00 8.93
N MET A 129 -18.48 9.85 9.52
CA MET A 129 -18.81 11.27 9.71
C MET A 129 -19.01 11.98 8.37
N CYS A 130 -18.06 11.86 7.45
CA CYS A 130 -18.19 12.48 6.12
C CYS A 130 -19.41 11.95 5.37
N ARG A 131 -19.70 10.65 5.51
CA ARG A 131 -20.89 10.04 4.90
C ARG A 131 -22.19 10.60 5.48
N ALA A 132 -22.26 10.83 6.79
CA ALA A 132 -23.42 11.45 7.43
C ALA A 132 -23.60 12.90 6.95
N THR A 133 -22.52 13.68 6.86
CA THR A 133 -22.57 15.04 6.30
C THR A 133 -23.05 15.05 4.85
N ASP A 134 -22.56 14.13 4.01
CA ASP A 134 -23.00 14.00 2.61
C ASP A 134 -24.50 13.62 2.52
N ALA A 135 -25.01 12.84 3.48
CA ALA A 135 -26.44 12.48 3.53
C ALA A 135 -27.32 13.71 3.83
N LEU A 136 -26.97 14.46 4.88
CA LEU A 136 -27.67 15.71 5.24
C LEU A 136 -27.68 16.71 4.09
N ARG A 137 -26.56 16.83 3.36
CA ARG A 137 -26.47 17.73 2.20
C ARG A 137 -27.46 17.35 1.09
N ARG A 138 -27.59 16.05 0.80
CA ARG A 138 -28.52 15.55 -0.23
C ARG A 138 -29.98 15.71 0.17
N GLU A 139 -30.28 15.63 1.47
CA GLU A 139 -31.63 15.88 1.98
C GLU A 139 -31.99 17.36 1.81
N ALA A 140 -31.10 18.27 2.19
CA ALA A 140 -31.28 19.71 1.97
C ALA A 140 -31.42 20.07 0.48
N GLU A 141 -30.66 19.42 -0.42
CA GLU A 141 -30.78 19.61 -1.88
C GLU A 141 -32.17 19.18 -2.41
N LYS A 142 -32.78 18.14 -1.82
CA LYS A 142 -34.12 17.67 -2.21
C LYS A 142 -35.23 18.59 -1.70
N GLU A 143 -35.08 19.17 -0.52
CA GLU A 143 -36.06 20.13 0.02
C GLU A 143 -36.06 21.46 -0.75
N ALA A 144 -34.94 21.79 -1.38
CA ALA A 144 -34.80 23.00 -2.20
C ALA A 144 -35.27 22.84 -3.65
N SER A 145 -35.57 21.62 -4.11
CA SER A 145 -35.98 21.30 -5.49
C SER A 145 -37.48 21.08 -5.60
#